data_AF-A0A9E3TLS7-F1
#
_entry.id   AF-A0A9E3TLS7-F1
#
_cell.length_a   1.000
_cell.length_b   1.000
_cell.length_c   1.000
_cell.angle_alpha   90.00
_cell.angle_beta   90.00
_cell.angle_gamma   90.00
#
_symmetry.space_group_name_H-M   'P 1'
#
loop_
_entity.id
_entity.type
_entity.pdbx_description
1 polymer ?
#
loop_
_entity_poly.entity_id
_entity_poly.type
_entity_poly.pdbx_seq_one_letter_code
_entity_poly.pdbx_strand_id
1 'polypeptide(L)' 'MDEKVTELLRVAVLFGGRSGEHDVSIASVALVLNALDTNRFLPMPVYLDRHGY' A
#
# COMPACT_ATOMS: atom_id res chain seq x y z
N MET A 1 -3.10 11.44 33.19
CA MET A 1 -2.46 11.99 31.98
C MET A 1 -2.69 10.95 30.90
N ASP A 2 -3.81 11.05 30.20
CA ASP A 2 -4.14 10.12 29.10
C ASP A 2 -3.26 10.47 27.90
N GLU A 3 -2.18 9.72 27.76
CA GLU A 3 -1.36 9.73 26.56
C GLU A 3 -2.20 9.10 25.44
N LYS A 4 -2.87 9.94 24.64
CA LYS A 4 -3.53 9.47 23.43
C LYS A 4 -2.45 8.92 22.51
N VAL A 5 -2.32 7.60 22.47
CA VAL A 5 -1.65 6.90 21.38
C VAL A 5 -2.35 7.36 20.10
N THR A 6 -1.67 8.18 19.30
CA THR A 6 -2.14 8.53 17.96
C THR A 6 -2.12 7.27 17.13
N GLU A 7 -3.30 6.68 16.89
CA GLU A 7 -3.44 5.54 15.98
C GLU A 7 -3.00 5.95 14.57
N LEU A 8 -2.09 5.16 13.98
CA LEU A 8 -1.67 5.34 12.59
C LEU A 8 -2.86 5.10 11.65
N LEU A 9 -2.99 5.94 10.62
CA LEU A 9 -4.02 5.74 9.61
C LEU A 9 -3.63 4.54 8.73
N ARG A 10 -4.50 3.53 8.68
CA ARG A 10 -4.31 2.36 7.82
C ARG A 10 -4.56 2.73 6.37
N VAL A 11 -3.59 2.45 5.49
CA VAL A 11 -3.69 2.78 4.06
C VAL A 11 -3.50 1.50 3.25
N ALA A 12 -4.56 1.08 2.56
CA ALA A 12 -4.46 0.00 1.59
C ALA A 12 -3.72 0.48 0.33
N VAL A 13 -2.68 -0.24 -0.07
CA VAL A 13 -1.93 0.03 -1.30
C VAL A 13 -2.24 -1.09 -2.28
N LEU A 14 -3.12 -0.80 -3.25
CA LEU A 14 -3.54 -1.73 -4.29
C LEU A 14 -2.57 -1.72 -5.46
N PHE A 15 -2.17 -2.89 -5.95
CA PHE A 15 -1.24 -3.01 -7.08
C PHE A 15 -1.44 -4.32 -7.86
N GLY A 16 -0.91 -4.38 -9.08
CA GLY A 16 -1.11 -5.48 -10.02
C GLY A 16 -2.36 -5.29 -10.87
N GLY A 17 -3.26 -6.28 -10.86
CA GLY A 17 -4.55 -6.26 -11.52
C GLY A 17 -4.53 -6.77 -12.97
N ARG A 18 -5.74 -6.86 -13.55
CA ARG A 18 -5.96 -7.29 -14.94
C ARG A 18 -5.66 -6.15 -15.93
N SER A 19 -4.39 -5.88 -16.15
CA SER A 19 -3.87 -4.84 -17.06
C SER A 19 -2.61 -5.31 -17.79
N GLY A 20 -2.32 -4.75 -18.97
CA GLY A 20 -1.03 -4.90 -19.64
C GLY A 20 0.15 -4.32 -18.85
N GLU A 21 -0.13 -3.45 -17.88
CA GLU A 21 0.85 -2.83 -16.98
C GLU A 21 0.98 -3.57 -15.64
N HIS A 22 0.47 -4.81 -15.52
CA HIS A 22 0.50 -5.61 -14.29
C HIS A 22 1.88 -5.62 -13.62
N ASP A 23 2.93 -5.94 -14.38
CA ASP A 23 4.30 -6.03 -13.86
C ASP A 23 4.86 -4.65 -13.49
N VAL A 24 4.46 -3.60 -14.21
CA VAL A 24 4.82 -2.21 -13.89
C VAL A 24 4.20 -1.78 -12.56
N SER A 25 2.93 -2.14 -12.33
CA SER A 25 2.25 -1.88 -11.06
C SER A 25 2.90 -2.61 -9.89
N ILE A 26 3.28 -3.89 -10.08
CA ILE A 26 4.05 -4.66 -9.09
C ILE A 26 5.38 -3.98 -8.78
N ALA A 27 6.15 -3.58 -9.80
CA ALA A 27 7.44 -2.94 -9.58
C ALA A 27 7.30 -1.59 -8.85
N SER A 28 6.23 -0.85 -9.13
CA SER A 28 5.99 0.48 -8.57
C SER A 28 5.61 0.47 -7.09
N VAL A 29 5.02 -0.61 -6.57
CA VAL A 29 4.58 -0.66 -5.16
C VAL A 29 5.74 -0.48 -4.18
N ALA A 30 6.93 -0.97 -4.51
CA ALA A 30 8.11 -0.83 -3.66
C ALA A 30 8.47 0.64 -3.42
N LEU A 31 8.33 1.49 -4.44
CA LEU A 31 8.58 2.93 -4.35
C LEU A 31 7.53 3.62 -3.47
N VAL A 32 6.26 3.25 -3.61
CA VAL A 32 5.16 3.78 -2.78
C VAL A 32 5.38 3.44 -1.31
N LEU A 33 5.69 2.18 -1.01
CA LEU A 33 5.93 1.74 0.37
C LEU A 33 7.18 2.40 0.98
N ASN A 34 8.22 2.64 0.18
CA ASN A 34 9.43 3.32 0.64
C ASN A 34 9.21 4.81 0.93
N ALA A 35 8.37 5.48 0.14
CA ALA A 35 8.09 6.91 0.28
C ALA A 35 6.99 7.24 1.31
N LEU A 36 6.24 6.24 1.79
CA LEU A 36 5.13 6.46 2.71
C LEU A 36 5.62 6.88 4.10
N ASP A 37 5.05 7.95 4.66
CA ASP A 37 5.36 8.41 6.01
C ASP A 37 4.79 7.46 7.07
N THR A 38 5.63 6.58 7.60
CA THR A 38 5.26 5.56 8.59
C THR A 38 4.98 6.12 9.99
N ASN A 39 5.25 7.41 10.24
CA ASN A 39 4.82 8.07 11.49
C ASN A 39 3.34 8.46 11.45
N ARG A 40 2.73 8.44 10.26
CA ARG A 40 1.33 8.82 10.04
C ARG A 40 0.49 7.67 9.51
N PHE A 41 1.10 6.78 8.74
CA PHE A 41 0.39 5.74 8.01
C PHE A 41 0.92 4.33 8.31
N LEU A 42 0.00 3.38 8.42
CA LEU A 42 0.30 1.95 8.44
C LEU A 42 -0.07 1.35 7.07
N PRO A 43 0.91 1.06 6.19
CA PRO A 43 0.64 0.49 4.88
C PRO A 43 0.11 -0.94 4.97
N MET A 44 -0.88 -1.24 4.14
CA MET A 44 -1.47 -2.57 3.94
C MET A 44 -1.37 -2.90 2.44
N PRO A 45 -0.31 -3.60 1.99
CA PRO A 45 -0.18 -3.98 0.59
C PRO A 45 -1.26 -4.99 0.20
N VAL A 46 -1.96 -4.74 -0.91
CA VAL A 46 -2.99 -5.63 -1.45
C VAL A 46 -2.68 -5.89 -2.93
N TYR A 47 -2.28 -7.11 -3.22
CA TYR A 47 -2.01 -7.57 -4.57
C TYR A 47 -3.30 -8.01 -5.25
N LEU A 48 -3.47 -7.62 -6.51
CA LEU A 48 -4.48 -8.14 -7.41
C LEU A 48 -3.78 -8.96 -8.50
N ASP A 49 -4.22 -10.18 -8.73
CA ASP A 49 -3.65 -11.04 -9.77
C ASP A 49 -4.01 -10.55 -11.19
N ARG A 50 -3.54 -11.28 -12.21
CA ARG A 50 -3.85 -10.97 -13.62
C ARG A 50 -5.31 -11.25 -14.00
N HIS A 51 -6.06 -11.94 -13.16
CA HIS A 51 -7.49 -12.17 -13.34
C HIS A 51 -8.33 -11.07 -12.67
N GLY A 52 -7.74 -10.31 -11.76
CA GLY A 52 -8.33 -9.14 -11.11
C GLY A 52 -8.85 -9.40 -9.69
N TYR A 53 -8.37 -10.46 -9.03
CA TYR A 53 -8.75 -10.83 -7.67
C TYR A 53 -7.53 -11.01 -6.75
#